data_AF-A0A2V5ZNI8-F1
#
_entry.id   AF-A0A2V5ZNI8-F1
#
_cell.length_a   1.000
_cell.length_b   1.000
_cell.length_c   1.000
_cell.angle_alpha   90.00
_cell.angle_beta   90.00
_cell.angle_gamma   90.00
#
_symmetry.space_group_name_H-M   'P 1'
#
loop_
_entity.id
_entity.type
_entity.pdbx_description
1 polymer ?
#
loop_
_entity_poly.entity_id
_entity_poly.type
_entity_poly.pdbx_seq_one_letter_code
_entity_poly.pdbx_strand_id
1 'polypeptide(L)'
;MGVDRNLSSMRKRVLFFAVLLLATVQLFADETTRRAQEELRKRNLYFGDINGQTNPEFTEALKHYQTRKGFTSTGKLDEETAGSLNLGIATVSNTEALPDLPVLKSDRARELAEPDRAALPDSGQEEPTSSATPPAPPAESPDQMLEDKITKFVRDYLRDGEGDDVDLQLSYYGFPIQYFDHGKAGREFVTTDTRNYIKRWPQRKYELIGPVKFMSGKNRGEFEVEFTIDFKVASEDRRAHGKTRNLWTIQEDREHFIILMINEQRLHD
;
A
#
# COMPACT_ATOMS: atom_id res chain seq x y z
N MET A 1 15.07 54.80 34.34
CA MET A 1 15.77 53.49 34.37
C MET A 1 14.80 52.39 34.02
N GLY A 2 14.98 51.69 32.90
CA GLY A 2 14.15 50.54 32.58
C GLY A 2 14.11 50.14 31.12
N VAL A 3 15.24 50.01 30.43
CA VAL A 3 15.26 49.50 29.05
C VAL A 3 16.47 48.59 28.81
N ASP A 4 16.74 47.59 29.67
CA ASP A 4 17.89 46.69 29.46
C ASP A 4 17.62 45.20 29.74
N ARG A 5 16.35 44.76 29.74
CA ARG A 5 16.01 43.33 29.88
C ARG A 5 15.52 42.63 28.61
N ASN A 6 15.33 43.33 27.50
CA ASN A 6 14.76 42.74 26.28
C ASN A 6 15.79 42.28 25.23
N LEU A 7 17.03 42.79 25.25
CA LEU A 7 18.02 42.47 24.21
C LEU A 7 18.70 41.10 24.37
N SER A 8 18.75 40.53 25.59
CA SER A 8 19.37 39.22 25.84
C SER A 8 18.46 38.05 25.42
N SER A 9 17.13 38.21 25.55
CA SER A 9 16.15 37.19 25.16
C SER A 9 16.01 37.04 23.64
N MET A 10 16.15 38.14 22.89
CA MET A 10 15.94 38.15 21.44
C MET A 10 17.11 37.51 20.66
N ARG A 11 18.36 37.68 21.12
CA ARG A 11 19.53 37.02 20.49
C ARG A 11 19.53 35.49 20.65
N LYS A 12 19.05 34.97 21.80
CA LYS A 12 18.91 33.52 22.00
C LYS A 12 17.76 32.91 21.21
N ARG A 13 16.67 33.65 21.00
CA ARG A 13 15.52 33.23 20.19
C ARG A 13 15.81 33.26 18.69
N VAL A 14 16.58 34.24 18.21
CA VAL A 14 16.99 34.33 16.80
C VAL A 14 18.01 33.24 16.44
N LEU A 15 18.93 32.87 17.34
CA LEU A 15 19.82 31.71 17.11
C LEU A 15 19.09 30.37 17.16
N PHE A 16 18.02 30.22 17.97
CA PHE A 16 17.20 29.00 17.96
C PHE A 16 16.35 28.87 16.69
N PHE A 17 15.82 29.98 16.17
CA PHE A 17 15.10 30.00 14.89
C PHE A 17 16.04 29.81 13.69
N ALA A 18 17.29 30.28 13.72
CA ALA A 18 18.26 30.05 12.66
C ALA A 18 18.76 28.59 12.60
N VAL A 19 18.73 27.85 13.72
CA VAL A 19 18.99 26.40 13.73
C VAL A 19 17.72 25.59 13.37
N LEU A 20 16.53 26.08 13.72
CA LEU A 20 15.26 25.45 13.31
C LEU A 20 14.93 25.66 11.82
N LEU A 21 15.46 26.71 11.18
CA LEU A 21 15.31 26.96 9.75
C LEU A 21 16.30 26.15 8.88
N LEU A 22 17.26 25.44 9.49
CA LEU A 22 18.07 24.42 8.81
C LEU A 22 17.52 22.99 8.95
N ALA A 23 16.58 22.74 9.88
CA ALA A 23 16.03 21.40 10.10
C ALA A 23 14.75 21.10 9.29
N THR A 24 14.09 22.12 8.72
CA THR A 24 12.89 21.92 7.88
C THR A 24 13.20 21.63 6.41
N VAL A 25 14.44 21.87 5.97
CA VAL A 25 14.87 21.63 4.57
C VAL A 25 15.17 20.15 4.29
N GLN A 26 15.50 19.35 5.32
CA GLN A 26 15.89 17.94 5.09
C GLN A 26 14.71 17.03 4.73
N LEU A 27 13.52 17.26 5.28
CA LEU A 27 12.36 16.37 5.02
C LEU A 27 11.81 16.49 3.58
N PHE A 28 11.93 17.65 2.93
CA PHE A 28 11.54 17.84 1.52
C PHE A 28 12.65 17.43 0.53
N ALA A 29 13.91 17.49 0.99
CA ALA A 29 15.06 17.03 0.21
C ALA A 29 15.03 15.51 0.04
N ASP A 30 14.52 14.76 1.02
CA ASP A 30 14.48 13.30 0.97
C ASP A 30 13.52 12.77 -0.13
N GLU A 31 12.33 13.38 -0.27
CA GLU A 31 11.34 12.97 -1.28
C GLU A 31 11.76 13.37 -2.71
N THR A 32 12.36 14.55 -2.87
CA THR A 32 12.90 14.98 -4.18
C THR A 32 14.12 14.15 -4.58
N THR A 33 14.97 13.79 -3.61
CA THR A 33 16.11 12.88 -3.80
C THR A 33 15.63 11.48 -4.19
N ARG A 34 14.60 10.96 -3.52
CA ARG A 34 13.99 9.65 -3.83
C ARG A 34 13.48 9.60 -5.27
N ARG A 35 12.74 10.61 -5.71
CA ARG A 35 12.23 10.70 -7.09
C ARG A 35 13.35 10.85 -8.12
N ALA A 36 14.40 11.60 -7.78
CA ALA A 36 15.58 11.69 -8.64
C ALA A 36 16.33 10.35 -8.74
N GLN A 37 16.46 9.59 -7.64
CA GLN A 37 17.01 8.24 -7.63
C GLN A 37 16.20 7.29 -8.52
N GLU A 38 14.87 7.37 -8.47
CA GLU A 38 13.96 6.60 -9.34
C GLU A 38 14.17 6.93 -10.82
N GLU A 39 14.20 8.21 -11.17
CA GLU A 39 14.36 8.64 -12.56
C GLU A 39 15.73 8.29 -13.14
N LEU A 40 16.80 8.39 -12.35
CA LEU A 40 18.12 7.95 -12.78
C LEU A 40 18.20 6.43 -12.95
N ARG A 41 17.52 5.66 -12.09
CA ARG A 41 17.47 4.19 -12.20
C ARG A 41 16.67 3.72 -13.41
N LYS A 42 15.51 4.33 -13.71
CA LYS A 42 14.74 4.06 -14.96
C LYS A 42 15.59 4.25 -16.22
N ARG A 43 16.61 5.11 -16.13
CA ARG A 43 17.53 5.44 -17.23
C ARG A 43 18.81 4.60 -17.20
N ASN A 44 18.90 3.61 -16.31
CA ASN A 44 20.06 2.74 -16.06
C ASN A 44 21.33 3.50 -15.67
N LEU A 45 21.18 4.64 -14.98
CA LEU A 45 22.30 5.48 -14.55
C LEU A 45 22.59 5.35 -13.04
N TYR A 46 21.67 4.79 -12.27
CA TYR A 46 21.79 4.60 -10.82
C TYR A 46 21.32 3.20 -10.42
N PHE A 47 22.09 2.48 -9.60
CA PHE A 47 21.79 1.09 -9.20
C PHE A 47 21.68 0.88 -7.69
N GLY A 48 21.94 1.92 -6.90
CA GLY A 48 21.83 1.89 -5.44
C GLY A 48 20.39 2.02 -4.92
N ASP A 49 20.27 2.04 -3.60
CA ASP A 49 19.00 2.08 -2.89
C ASP A 49 18.25 3.40 -3.10
N ILE A 50 16.93 3.29 -3.32
CA ILE A 50 16.03 4.45 -3.45
C ILE A 50 15.40 4.76 -2.09
N ASN A 51 16.25 5.22 -1.17
CA ASN A 51 15.86 5.52 0.21
C ASN A 51 15.72 7.02 0.48
N GLY A 52 15.86 7.86 -0.56
CA GLY A 52 15.81 9.31 -0.43
C GLY A 52 17.08 9.93 0.16
N GLN A 53 18.12 9.14 0.44
CA GLN A 53 19.38 9.64 0.99
C GLN A 53 20.43 9.82 -0.10
N THR A 54 21.17 10.92 -0.04
CA THR A 54 22.32 11.11 -0.94
C THR A 54 23.46 10.17 -0.54
N ASN A 55 23.95 9.39 -1.50
CA ASN A 55 25.15 8.55 -1.34
C ASN A 55 26.15 8.80 -2.48
N PRO A 56 27.41 8.34 -2.35
CA PRO A 56 28.44 8.56 -3.38
C PRO A 56 28.06 8.02 -4.75
N GLU A 57 27.38 6.88 -4.81
CA GLU A 57 26.91 6.28 -6.07
C GLU A 57 25.84 7.15 -6.76
N PHE A 58 24.92 7.72 -5.98
CA PHE A 58 23.88 8.63 -6.48
C PHE A 58 24.48 9.94 -7.00
N THR A 59 25.53 10.42 -6.34
CA THR A 59 26.29 11.61 -6.77
C THR A 59 26.97 11.37 -8.12
N GLU A 60 27.58 10.20 -8.32
CA GLU A 60 28.20 9.84 -9.60
C GLU A 60 27.14 9.64 -10.70
N ALA A 61 26.02 9.01 -10.39
CA ALA A 61 24.89 8.87 -11.32
C ALA A 61 24.36 10.24 -11.81
N LEU A 62 24.24 11.21 -10.89
CA LEU A 62 23.88 12.59 -11.24
C LEU A 62 24.92 13.25 -12.14
N LYS A 63 26.22 13.09 -11.85
CA LYS A 63 27.30 13.61 -12.71
C LYS A 63 27.24 13.04 -14.12
N HIS A 64 27.02 11.73 -14.25
CA HIS A 64 26.88 11.07 -15.55
C HIS A 64 25.64 11.57 -16.31
N TYR A 65 24.52 11.73 -15.61
CA TYR A 65 23.31 12.28 -16.19
C TYR A 65 23.50 13.72 -16.72
N GLN A 66 24.08 14.59 -15.89
CA GLN A 66 24.38 15.98 -16.23
C GLN A 66 25.30 16.07 -17.45
N THR A 67 26.39 15.29 -17.48
CA THR A 67 27.30 15.24 -18.62
C THR A 67 26.59 14.78 -19.90
N ARG A 68 25.71 13.78 -19.82
CA ARG A 68 24.94 13.28 -20.97
C ARG A 68 23.92 14.30 -21.50
N LYS A 69 23.41 15.17 -20.64
CA LYS A 69 22.46 16.24 -20.99
C LYS A 69 23.14 17.56 -21.38
N GLY A 70 24.46 17.65 -21.23
CA GLY A 70 25.22 18.87 -21.52
C GLY A 70 25.16 19.92 -20.40
N PHE A 71 24.74 19.52 -19.20
CA PHE A 71 24.76 20.38 -18.01
C PHE A 71 26.14 20.39 -17.36
N THR A 72 26.34 21.33 -16.44
CA THR A 72 27.53 21.32 -15.59
C THR A 72 27.47 20.09 -14.67
N SER A 73 28.52 19.27 -14.65
CA SER A 73 28.58 18.02 -13.86
C SER A 73 28.84 18.30 -12.37
N THR A 74 27.86 18.93 -11.70
CA THR A 74 27.91 19.33 -10.30
C THR A 74 27.72 18.16 -9.33
N GLY A 75 27.08 17.07 -9.78
CA GLY A 75 26.72 15.90 -8.95
C GLY A 75 25.64 16.20 -7.92
N LYS A 76 24.94 17.33 -8.03
CA LYS A 76 23.87 17.75 -7.13
C LYS A 76 22.55 17.79 -7.87
N LEU A 77 21.45 17.55 -7.16
CA LEU A 77 20.10 17.75 -7.68
C LEU A 77 19.75 19.25 -7.64
N ASP A 78 20.33 20.02 -8.57
CA ASP A 78 20.01 21.43 -8.78
C ASP A 78 18.70 21.62 -9.55
N GLU A 79 18.21 22.86 -9.63
CA GLU A 79 16.93 23.18 -10.28
C GLU A 79 16.90 22.78 -11.76
N GLU A 80 18.03 22.94 -12.46
CA GLU A 80 18.19 22.52 -13.87
C GLU A 80 18.07 21.00 -14.01
N THR A 81 18.74 20.24 -13.14
CA THR A 81 18.68 18.78 -13.12
C THR A 81 17.29 18.28 -12.69
N ALA A 82 16.69 18.88 -11.67
CA ALA A 82 15.36 18.51 -11.18
C ALA A 82 14.25 18.81 -12.21
N GLY A 83 14.34 19.95 -12.91
CA GLY A 83 13.46 20.29 -14.02
C GLY A 83 13.59 19.30 -15.18
N SER A 84 14.82 18.90 -15.52
CA SER A 84 15.10 17.89 -16.56
C SER A 84 14.62 16.47 -16.20
N LEU A 85 14.42 16.19 -14.91
CA LEU A 85 13.84 14.96 -14.38
C LEU A 85 12.32 15.08 -14.12
N ASN A 86 11.68 16.17 -14.58
CA ASN A 86 10.24 16.43 -14.44
C ASN A 86 9.71 16.46 -12.99
N LEU A 87 10.53 16.90 -12.02
CA LEU A 87 10.20 16.87 -10.59
C LEU A 87 9.37 18.09 -10.09
N GLY A 88 8.52 18.67 -10.94
CA GLY A 88 7.85 19.98 -10.72
C GLY A 88 6.90 20.07 -9.51
N ILE A 89 6.92 21.23 -8.84
CA ILE A 89 6.24 21.59 -7.58
C ILE A 89 4.73 21.80 -7.78
N ALA A 90 3.89 21.05 -7.07
CA ALA A 90 2.43 21.24 -7.07
C ALA A 90 1.98 22.17 -5.94
N THR A 91 1.61 23.40 -6.30
CA THR A 91 0.87 24.36 -5.46
C THR A 91 -0.57 23.90 -5.26
N VAL A 92 -1.01 23.87 -4.00
CA VAL A 92 -2.34 23.44 -3.55
C VAL A 92 -3.48 24.33 -4.04
N SER A 93 -4.62 23.71 -4.39
CA SER A 93 -5.94 24.34 -4.32
C SER A 93 -6.98 23.32 -3.87
N ASN A 94 -7.75 23.74 -2.88
CA ASN A 94 -8.61 22.99 -2.00
C ASN A 94 -9.90 22.53 -2.70
N THR A 95 -10.05 21.22 -2.85
CA THR A 95 -11.32 20.47 -2.89
C THR A 95 -11.04 19.17 -2.14
N GLU A 96 -12.00 18.65 -1.39
CA GLU A 96 -11.96 17.40 -0.59
C GLU A 96 -11.52 16.16 -1.40
N ALA A 97 -10.24 16.09 -1.75
CA ALA A 97 -9.57 14.96 -2.32
C ALA A 97 -8.48 14.57 -1.34
N LEU A 98 -8.56 13.32 -0.88
CA LEU A 98 -7.50 12.68 -0.12
C LEU A 98 -6.14 12.95 -0.78
N PRO A 99 -5.07 13.23 -0.01
CA PRO A 99 -3.72 13.31 -0.58
C PRO A 99 -3.38 12.02 -1.34
N ASP A 100 -2.50 12.10 -2.35
CA ASP A 100 -2.03 10.98 -3.22
C ASP A 100 -1.22 9.88 -2.48
N LEU A 101 -1.62 9.53 -1.26
CA LEU A 101 -1.01 8.47 -0.47
C LEU A 101 -1.87 7.19 -0.56
N PRO A 102 -1.24 6.02 -0.76
CA PRO A 102 -1.96 4.76 -0.84
C PRO A 102 -2.76 4.50 0.43
N VAL A 103 -4.08 4.40 0.29
CA VAL A 103 -5.01 4.19 1.41
C VAL A 103 -5.08 2.71 1.76
N LEU A 104 -5.01 1.83 0.76
CA LEU A 104 -5.13 0.38 0.89
C LEU A 104 -3.77 -0.32 0.77
N LYS A 105 -3.71 -1.59 1.21
CA LYS A 105 -2.48 -2.39 1.10
C LYS A 105 -2.16 -2.71 -0.36
N SER A 106 -3.17 -2.94 -1.21
CA SER A 106 -2.99 -3.09 -2.66
C SER A 106 -2.41 -1.86 -3.35
N ASP A 107 -2.82 -0.65 -2.95
CA ASP A 107 -2.29 0.59 -3.56
C ASP A 107 -0.77 0.70 -3.32
N ARG A 108 -0.31 0.31 -2.12
CA ARG A 108 1.11 0.25 -1.78
C ARG A 108 1.82 -0.91 -2.49
N ALA A 109 1.18 -2.06 -2.61
CA ALA A 109 1.71 -3.19 -3.36
C ALA A 109 1.95 -2.83 -4.84
N ARG A 110 1.04 -2.08 -5.47
CA ARG A 110 1.18 -1.54 -6.84
C ARG A 110 2.34 -0.55 -6.98
N GLU A 111 2.53 0.37 -6.05
CA GLU A 111 3.68 1.29 -6.06
C GLU A 111 5.01 0.53 -5.98
N LEU A 112 5.03 -0.60 -5.24
CA LEU A 112 6.21 -1.45 -5.07
C LEU A 112 6.46 -2.40 -6.25
N ALA A 113 5.52 -2.56 -7.17
CA ALA A 113 5.58 -3.54 -8.25
C ALA A 113 5.30 -2.93 -9.62
N GLU A 114 6.32 -2.42 -10.32
CA GLU A 114 6.34 -2.31 -11.79
C GLU A 114 7.81 -2.33 -12.28
N PRO A 115 8.21 -3.30 -13.13
CA PRO A 115 8.02 -3.08 -14.57
C PRO A 115 7.45 -4.26 -15.40
N ASP A 116 7.00 -5.38 -14.83
CA ASP A 116 6.49 -6.51 -15.64
C ASP A 116 4.96 -6.58 -15.70
N ARG A 117 4.33 -5.57 -16.30
CA ARG A 117 2.93 -5.62 -16.73
C ARG A 117 2.82 -5.82 -18.24
N ALA A 118 3.35 -6.92 -18.74
CA ALA A 118 3.01 -7.43 -20.07
C ALA A 118 3.39 -8.91 -20.23
N ALA A 119 2.51 -9.82 -19.83
CA ALA A 119 2.25 -11.10 -20.53
C ALA A 119 1.21 -11.91 -19.74
N LEU A 120 0.00 -12.08 -20.30
CA LEU A 120 -0.57 -13.38 -20.71
C LEU A 120 -2.06 -13.21 -21.09
N PRO A 121 -2.57 -14.07 -21.99
CA PRO A 121 -3.67 -13.76 -22.91
C PRO A 121 -5.09 -13.94 -22.35
N ASP A 122 -6.00 -13.23 -23.03
CA ASP A 122 -7.45 -13.40 -23.07
C ASP A 122 -7.85 -14.84 -23.44
N SER A 123 -8.82 -15.41 -22.73
CA SER A 123 -9.44 -16.69 -23.04
C SER A 123 -10.88 -16.69 -22.54
N GLY A 124 -11.79 -16.26 -23.41
CA GLY A 124 -12.86 -17.11 -23.95
C GLY A 124 -13.89 -17.67 -22.97
N GLN A 125 -15.13 -17.22 -23.15
CA GLN A 125 -16.37 -17.76 -22.60
C GLN A 125 -16.50 -19.28 -22.72
N GLU A 126 -17.18 -19.92 -21.75
CA GLU A 126 -18.33 -20.80 -22.00
C GLU A 126 -19.05 -21.11 -20.66
N GLU A 127 -20.35 -20.80 -20.59
CA GLU A 127 -21.28 -21.38 -19.60
C GLU A 127 -21.48 -22.89 -19.89
N PRO A 128 -21.98 -23.66 -18.92
CA PRO A 128 -23.39 -24.01 -19.06
C PRO A 128 -24.21 -23.99 -17.76
N THR A 129 -25.49 -23.72 -18.00
CA THR A 129 -26.65 -23.82 -17.11
C THR A 129 -26.89 -25.24 -16.59
N SER A 130 -27.46 -25.39 -15.38
CA SER A 130 -28.40 -26.48 -15.08
C SER A 130 -29.29 -26.19 -13.87
N SER A 131 -30.58 -26.47 -14.04
CA SER A 131 -31.73 -26.07 -13.21
C SER A 131 -32.05 -26.99 -12.01
N ALA A 132 -32.39 -26.33 -10.88
CA ALA A 132 -33.48 -26.54 -9.91
C ALA A 132 -34.03 -27.93 -9.48
N THR A 133 -34.24 -28.10 -8.15
CA THR A 133 -35.46 -28.66 -7.51
C THR A 133 -35.61 -28.13 -6.04
N PRO A 134 -36.76 -27.56 -5.61
CA PRO A 134 -37.10 -27.14 -4.21
C PRO A 134 -37.74 -28.24 -3.29
N PRO A 135 -38.01 -28.00 -1.98
CA PRO A 135 -37.13 -28.34 -0.85
C PRO A 135 -37.75 -29.31 0.18
N ALA A 136 -36.89 -29.99 0.95
CA ALA A 136 -37.24 -30.65 2.22
C ALA A 136 -36.85 -29.74 3.44
N PRO A 137 -37.54 -29.82 4.60
CA PRO A 137 -37.26 -29.00 5.80
C PRO A 137 -35.88 -29.26 6.46
N PRO A 138 -35.39 -28.34 7.33
CA PRO A 138 -33.97 -27.97 7.42
C PRO A 138 -33.13 -28.96 8.24
N ALA A 139 -32.47 -29.87 7.54
CA ALA A 139 -31.11 -30.26 7.92
C ALA A 139 -30.17 -29.25 7.24
N GLU A 140 -29.32 -28.56 8.01
CA GLU A 140 -28.24 -27.74 7.43
C GLU A 140 -27.46 -28.62 6.46
N SER A 141 -27.47 -28.27 5.18
CA SER A 141 -26.74 -29.02 4.18
C SER A 141 -25.23 -28.86 4.45
N PRO A 142 -24.40 -29.85 4.07
CA PRO A 142 -22.94 -29.69 4.16
C PRO A 142 -22.43 -28.41 3.50
N ASP A 143 -23.07 -27.98 2.40
CA ASP A 143 -22.75 -26.74 1.69
C ASP A 143 -23.07 -25.50 2.52
N GLN A 144 -24.20 -25.49 3.23
CA GLN A 144 -24.59 -24.38 4.11
C GLN A 144 -23.65 -24.28 5.34
N MET A 145 -23.26 -25.41 5.92
CA MET A 145 -22.27 -25.43 7.00
C MET A 145 -20.91 -24.90 6.53
N LEU A 146 -20.51 -25.20 5.29
CA LEU A 146 -19.27 -24.69 4.70
C LEU A 146 -19.35 -23.18 4.44
N GLU A 147 -20.47 -22.70 3.89
CA GLU A 147 -20.74 -21.27 3.70
C GLU A 147 -20.62 -20.50 5.02
N ASP A 148 -21.21 -21.02 6.09
CA ASP A 148 -21.13 -20.40 7.42
C ASP A 148 -19.71 -20.37 7.96
N LYS A 149 -18.93 -21.44 7.76
CA LYS A 149 -17.50 -21.49 8.15
C LYS A 149 -16.66 -20.46 7.38
N ILE A 150 -16.81 -20.38 6.06
CA ILE A 150 -16.06 -19.42 5.22
C ILE A 150 -16.49 -18.00 5.55
N THR A 151 -17.79 -17.75 5.70
CA THR A 151 -18.31 -16.42 6.08
C THR A 151 -17.80 -16.00 7.46
N LYS A 152 -17.77 -16.92 8.42
CA LYS A 152 -17.19 -16.67 9.74
C LYS A 152 -15.70 -16.36 9.64
N PHE A 153 -14.95 -17.12 8.83
CA PHE A 153 -13.52 -16.89 8.62
C PHE A 153 -13.24 -15.49 8.05
N VAL A 154 -13.98 -15.06 7.03
CA VAL A 154 -13.89 -13.69 6.47
C VAL A 154 -14.20 -12.64 7.54
N ARG A 155 -15.27 -12.83 8.33
CA ARG A 155 -15.64 -11.90 9.40
C ARG A 155 -14.57 -11.79 10.48
N ASP A 156 -13.98 -12.91 10.88
CA ASP A 156 -12.91 -12.94 11.87
C ASP A 156 -11.65 -12.23 11.33
N TYR A 157 -11.26 -12.48 10.08
CA TYR A 157 -10.15 -11.75 9.44
C TYR A 157 -10.38 -10.24 9.43
N LEU A 158 -11.57 -9.79 9.03
CA LEU A 158 -11.90 -8.37 8.99
C LEU A 158 -11.86 -7.74 10.38
N ARG A 159 -12.46 -8.41 11.38
CA ARG A 159 -12.43 -7.96 12.78
C ARG A 159 -11.01 -7.85 13.31
N ASP A 160 -10.19 -8.88 13.10
CA ASP A 160 -8.84 -8.92 13.66
C ASP A 160 -7.88 -7.96 12.91
N GLY A 161 -8.19 -7.63 11.65
CA GLY A 161 -7.56 -6.55 10.88
C GLY A 161 -7.84 -5.13 11.41
N GLU A 162 -8.92 -4.93 12.17
CA GLU A 162 -9.19 -3.66 12.87
C GLU A 162 -8.24 -3.45 14.06
N GLY A 163 -7.71 -4.52 14.65
CA GLY A 163 -6.76 -4.48 15.77
C GLY A 163 -5.32 -4.22 15.36
N ASP A 164 -4.42 -4.11 16.35
CA ASP A 164 -2.99 -3.80 16.16
C ASP A 164 -2.07 -5.02 16.29
N ASP A 165 -2.62 -6.22 16.50
CA ASP A 165 -1.84 -7.46 16.62
C ASP A 165 -1.40 -7.96 15.25
N VAL A 166 -0.15 -7.66 14.90
CA VAL A 166 0.46 -8.03 13.62
C VAL A 166 0.60 -9.54 13.49
N ASP A 167 0.92 -10.25 14.56
CA ASP A 167 1.15 -11.70 14.49
C ASP A 167 -0.16 -12.45 14.27
N LEU A 168 -1.24 -11.99 14.91
CA LEU A 168 -2.60 -12.48 14.65
C LEU A 168 -3.04 -12.19 13.22
N GLN A 169 -2.81 -10.97 12.70
CA GLN A 169 -3.15 -10.68 11.29
C GLN A 169 -2.36 -11.57 10.31
N LEU A 170 -1.10 -11.88 10.62
CA LEU A 170 -0.27 -12.75 9.79
C LEU A 170 -0.60 -14.24 9.93
N SER A 171 -1.31 -14.69 10.98
CA SER A 171 -1.68 -16.10 11.14
C SER A 171 -2.72 -16.56 10.11
N TYR A 172 -3.42 -15.63 9.48
CA TYR A 172 -4.36 -15.91 8.38
C TYR A 172 -3.67 -16.29 7.07
N TYR A 173 -2.37 -15.98 6.91
CA TYR A 173 -1.68 -16.13 5.63
C TYR A 173 -0.87 -17.44 5.57
N GLY A 174 -1.07 -18.19 4.49
CA GLY A 174 -0.16 -19.26 4.09
C GLY A 174 1.01 -18.68 3.30
N PHE A 175 2.23 -18.85 3.81
CA PHE A 175 3.43 -18.32 3.15
C PHE A 175 4.13 -19.38 2.28
N PRO A 176 4.64 -19.01 1.08
CA PRO A 176 4.53 -17.69 0.44
C PRO A 176 3.11 -17.41 -0.07
N ILE A 177 2.64 -16.17 0.11
CA ILE A 177 1.29 -15.74 -0.28
C ILE A 177 1.35 -14.97 -1.60
N GLN A 178 0.41 -15.19 -2.50
CA GLN A 178 0.19 -14.30 -3.65
C GLN A 178 -0.50 -13.01 -3.14
N TYR A 179 0.28 -11.94 -3.01
CA TYR A 179 -0.09 -10.74 -2.26
C TYR A 179 -0.41 -9.57 -3.19
N PHE A 180 -1.70 -9.28 -3.38
CA PHE A 180 -2.20 -8.23 -4.27
C PHE A 180 -1.47 -8.26 -5.62
N ASP A 181 -1.16 -7.09 -6.17
CA ASP A 181 -0.36 -6.95 -7.39
C ASP A 181 1.15 -7.06 -7.16
N HIS A 182 1.61 -7.30 -5.91
CA HIS A 182 3.04 -7.45 -5.60
C HIS A 182 3.61 -8.78 -6.08
N GLY A 183 2.79 -9.82 -6.21
CA GLY A 183 3.29 -11.18 -6.48
C GLY A 183 3.46 -12.00 -5.20
N LYS A 184 4.29 -13.04 -5.29
CA LYS A 184 4.58 -13.91 -4.13
C LYS A 184 5.36 -13.14 -3.07
N ALA A 185 4.75 -12.95 -1.90
CA ALA A 185 5.35 -12.30 -0.74
C ALA A 185 5.71 -13.30 0.36
N GLY A 186 6.84 -13.05 1.01
CA GLY A 186 7.26 -13.74 2.23
C GLY A 186 6.74 -13.08 3.50
N ARG A 187 6.89 -13.76 4.63
CA ARG A 187 6.39 -13.30 5.95
C ARG A 187 6.94 -11.93 6.35
N GLU A 188 8.23 -11.68 6.13
CA GLU A 188 8.89 -10.44 6.52
C GLU A 188 8.33 -9.21 5.79
N PHE A 189 8.08 -9.35 4.48
CA PHE A 189 7.48 -8.29 3.67
C PHE A 189 6.08 -7.94 4.20
N VAL A 190 5.22 -8.96 4.37
CA VAL A 190 3.84 -8.76 4.84
C VAL A 190 3.80 -8.22 6.27
N THR A 191 4.77 -8.60 7.12
CA THR A 191 4.92 -8.04 8.47
C THR A 191 5.19 -6.54 8.41
N THR A 192 6.17 -6.13 7.60
CA THR A 192 6.58 -4.73 7.45
C THR A 192 5.46 -3.90 6.85
N ASP A 193 4.81 -4.41 5.81
CA ASP A 193 3.68 -3.75 5.16
C ASP A 193 2.51 -3.54 6.13
N THR A 194 2.17 -4.59 6.89
CA THR A 194 1.09 -4.52 7.89
C THR A 194 1.41 -3.54 9.01
N ARG A 195 2.64 -3.51 9.54
CA ARG A 195 3.06 -2.49 10.54
C ARG A 195 2.95 -1.07 10.00
N ASN A 196 3.39 -0.86 8.76
CA ASN A 196 3.32 0.45 8.11
C ASN A 196 1.87 0.89 7.90
N TYR A 197 1.01 -0.03 7.49
CA TYR A 197 -0.41 0.21 7.32
C TYR A 197 -1.07 0.57 8.66
N ILE A 198 -0.77 -0.19 9.73
CA ILE A 198 -1.31 0.06 11.07
C ILE A 198 -0.92 1.44 11.59
N LYS A 199 0.37 1.77 11.47
CA LYS A 199 0.91 3.09 11.87
C LYS A 199 0.27 4.23 11.07
N ARG A 200 0.02 4.02 9.77
CA ARG A 200 -0.57 5.03 8.88
C ARG A 200 -2.04 5.29 9.20
N TRP A 201 -2.78 4.24 9.51
CA TRP A 201 -4.22 4.27 9.70
C TRP A 201 -4.59 3.64 11.04
N PRO A 202 -4.35 4.29 12.19
CA PRO A 202 -4.58 3.69 13.51
C PRO A 202 -6.06 3.42 13.83
N GLN A 203 -6.98 4.11 13.17
CA GLN A 203 -8.41 3.83 13.26
C GLN A 203 -8.84 3.15 11.97
N ARG A 204 -9.36 1.92 12.06
CA ARG A 204 -9.76 1.11 10.91
C ARG A 204 -11.09 0.45 11.21
N LYS A 205 -11.99 0.47 10.24
CA LYS A 205 -13.28 -0.19 10.30
C LYS A 205 -13.56 -0.85 8.96
N TYR A 206 -13.97 -2.12 9.01
CA TYR A 206 -14.32 -2.91 7.85
C TYR A 206 -15.70 -3.54 8.05
N GLU A 207 -16.60 -3.31 7.10
CA GLU A 207 -17.96 -3.82 7.16
C GLU A 207 -18.25 -4.64 5.91
N LEU A 208 -18.69 -5.88 6.09
CA LEU A 208 -19.13 -6.73 4.99
C LEU A 208 -20.46 -6.21 4.43
N ILE A 209 -20.49 -5.83 3.16
CA ILE A 209 -21.65 -5.21 2.49
C ILE A 209 -22.26 -6.11 1.39
N GLY A 210 -22.39 -7.40 1.70
CA GLY A 210 -22.99 -8.38 0.80
C GLY A 210 -22.73 -9.81 1.26
N PRO A 211 -23.30 -10.81 0.57
CA PRO A 211 -23.00 -12.21 0.85
C PRO A 211 -21.54 -12.52 0.48
N VAL A 212 -20.93 -13.45 1.22
CA VAL A 212 -19.66 -14.06 0.83
C VAL A 212 -19.97 -15.14 -0.19
N LYS A 213 -19.50 -14.94 -1.42
CA LYS A 213 -19.61 -15.95 -2.47
C LYS A 213 -18.36 -16.80 -2.47
N PHE A 214 -18.49 -18.09 -2.69
CA PHE A 214 -17.34 -18.96 -2.85
C PHE A 214 -17.61 -20.06 -3.86
N MET A 215 -16.53 -20.57 -4.44
CA MET A 215 -16.53 -21.72 -5.34
C MET A 215 -15.34 -22.61 -5.02
N SER A 216 -15.45 -23.90 -5.29
CA SER A 216 -14.31 -24.81 -5.17
C SER A 216 -13.20 -24.41 -6.14
N GLY A 217 -11.98 -24.38 -5.64
CA GLY A 217 -10.77 -24.09 -6.41
C GLY A 217 -10.28 -25.29 -7.22
N LYS A 218 -9.05 -25.19 -7.74
CA LYS A 218 -8.45 -26.24 -8.59
C LYS A 218 -8.04 -27.45 -7.78
N ASN A 219 -7.64 -27.23 -6.54
CA ASN A 219 -7.14 -28.24 -5.63
C ASN A 219 -8.20 -28.64 -4.60
N ARG A 220 -8.06 -29.84 -4.05
CA ARG A 220 -8.96 -30.33 -3.00
C ARG A 220 -8.82 -29.46 -1.74
N GLY A 221 -9.95 -28.96 -1.24
CA GLY A 221 -9.97 -28.09 -0.05
C GLY A 221 -9.54 -26.65 -0.34
N GLU A 222 -9.27 -26.31 -1.59
CA GLU A 222 -9.05 -24.94 -2.04
C GLU A 222 -10.39 -24.30 -2.41
N PHE A 223 -10.59 -23.04 -2.06
CA PHE A 223 -11.79 -22.29 -2.40
C PHE A 223 -11.42 -20.89 -2.89
N GLU A 224 -12.09 -20.44 -3.94
CA GLU A 224 -12.07 -19.06 -4.39
C GLU A 224 -13.21 -18.32 -3.71
N VAL A 225 -12.90 -17.22 -3.02
CA VAL A 225 -13.85 -16.47 -2.21
C VAL A 225 -13.91 -15.03 -2.71
N GLU A 226 -15.13 -14.57 -3.00
CA GLU A 226 -15.42 -13.19 -3.39
C GLU A 226 -16.37 -12.56 -2.36
N PHE A 227 -16.01 -11.37 -1.90
CA PHE A 227 -16.89 -10.58 -1.04
C PHE A 227 -16.61 -9.09 -1.18
N THR A 228 -17.55 -8.26 -0.73
CA THR A 228 -17.42 -6.80 -0.82
C THR A 228 -17.45 -6.18 0.58
N ILE A 229 -16.58 -5.21 0.83
CA ILE A 229 -16.56 -4.46 2.10
C ILE A 229 -16.71 -2.97 1.86
N ASP A 230 -17.32 -2.28 2.84
CA ASP A 230 -17.15 -0.85 3.07
C ASP A 230 -16.00 -0.68 4.08
N PHE A 231 -15.03 0.17 3.77
CA PHE A 231 -13.92 0.47 4.66
C PHE A 231 -13.94 1.94 5.06
N LYS A 232 -13.58 2.20 6.31
CA LYS A 232 -13.32 3.54 6.83
C LYS A 232 -12.03 3.51 7.61
N VAL A 233 -11.09 4.36 7.26
CA VAL A 233 -9.80 4.48 7.93
C VAL A 233 -9.52 5.93 8.30
N ALA A 234 -8.89 6.13 9.44
CA ALA A 234 -8.58 7.45 9.95
C ALA A 234 -7.28 7.48 10.75
N SER A 235 -6.68 8.66 10.75
CA SER A 235 -5.60 9.13 11.62
C SER A 235 -6.00 10.51 12.16
N GLU A 236 -5.16 11.16 12.96
CA GLU A 236 -5.50 12.45 13.56
C GLU A 236 -5.83 13.54 12.53
N ASP A 237 -5.13 13.54 11.40
CA ASP A 237 -5.17 14.59 10.37
C ASP A 237 -5.88 14.16 9.06
N ARG A 238 -6.12 12.86 8.87
CA ARG A 238 -6.60 12.30 7.59
C ARG A 238 -7.65 11.22 7.81
N ARG A 239 -8.59 11.12 6.87
CA ARG A 239 -9.65 10.10 6.84
C ARG A 239 -9.91 9.67 5.42
N ALA A 240 -10.00 8.36 5.18
CA ALA A 240 -10.38 7.80 3.90
C ALA A 240 -11.49 6.75 4.07
N HIS A 241 -12.31 6.59 3.05
CA HIS A 241 -13.33 5.56 3.01
C HIS A 241 -13.59 5.13 1.57
N GLY A 242 -14.31 4.03 1.41
CA GLY A 242 -14.73 3.52 0.11
C GLY A 242 -15.18 2.08 0.20
N LYS A 243 -15.40 1.47 -0.96
CA LYS A 243 -15.81 0.07 -1.07
C LYS A 243 -14.77 -0.72 -1.85
N THR A 244 -14.56 -1.98 -1.48
CA THR A 244 -13.69 -2.89 -2.23
C THR A 244 -14.35 -4.24 -2.46
N ARG A 245 -14.14 -4.78 -3.67
CA ARG A 245 -14.34 -6.20 -3.96
C ARG A 245 -13.03 -6.92 -3.63
N ASN A 246 -13.13 -7.98 -2.84
CA ASN A 246 -12.01 -8.79 -2.40
C ASN A 246 -12.12 -10.17 -3.05
N LEU A 247 -11.01 -10.66 -3.58
CA LEU A 247 -10.90 -11.97 -4.23
C LEU A 247 -9.76 -12.73 -3.57
N TRP A 248 -10.10 -13.84 -2.91
CA TRP A 248 -9.14 -14.66 -2.19
C TRP A 248 -9.10 -16.07 -2.75
N THR A 249 -7.95 -16.72 -2.64
CA THR A 249 -7.85 -18.17 -2.64
C THR A 249 -7.51 -18.63 -1.24
N ILE A 250 -8.36 -19.45 -0.66
CA ILE A 250 -8.14 -20.05 0.67
C ILE A 250 -7.96 -21.55 0.54
N GLN A 251 -7.23 -22.14 1.48
CA GLN A 251 -7.05 -23.58 1.62
C GLN A 251 -7.50 -24.01 3.01
N GLU A 252 -8.32 -25.06 3.06
CA GLU A 252 -8.65 -25.76 4.30
C GLU A 252 -7.43 -26.57 4.75
N ASP A 253 -6.96 -26.30 5.98
CA ASP A 253 -5.88 -27.01 6.66
C ASP A 253 -6.33 -27.48 8.05
N ARG A 254 -6.46 -28.80 8.20
CA ARG A 254 -6.78 -29.59 9.41
C ARG A 254 -8.08 -29.25 10.16
N GLU A 255 -8.46 -27.98 10.26
CA GLU A 255 -9.72 -27.46 10.83
C GLU A 255 -9.88 -25.93 10.65
N HIS A 256 -8.95 -25.27 9.97
CA HIS A 256 -8.96 -23.81 9.73
C HIS A 256 -8.71 -23.49 8.26
N PHE A 257 -8.95 -22.24 7.86
CA PHE A 257 -8.59 -21.75 6.54
C PHE A 257 -7.32 -20.91 6.61
N ILE A 258 -6.48 -21.02 5.59
CA ILE A 258 -5.35 -20.13 5.34
C ILE A 258 -5.52 -19.46 3.98
N ILE A 259 -5.14 -18.20 3.88
CA ILE A 259 -5.20 -17.42 2.65
C ILE A 259 -3.90 -17.63 1.87
N LEU A 260 -4.01 -18.18 0.66
CA LEU A 260 -2.89 -18.42 -0.26
C LEU A 260 -2.78 -17.31 -1.31
N MET A 261 -3.88 -16.64 -1.63
CA MET A 261 -3.92 -15.47 -2.50
C MET A 261 -4.90 -14.46 -1.95
N ILE A 262 -4.49 -13.19 -1.97
CA ILE A 262 -5.34 -12.06 -1.61
C ILE A 262 -5.22 -11.00 -2.70
N ASN A 263 -6.36 -10.59 -3.24
CA ASN A 263 -6.45 -9.42 -4.10
C ASN A 263 -7.65 -8.56 -3.70
N GLU A 264 -7.56 -7.26 -3.96
CA GLU A 264 -8.66 -6.32 -3.72
C GLU A 264 -8.75 -5.30 -4.86
N GLN A 265 -9.98 -4.93 -5.19
CA GLN A 265 -10.29 -3.96 -6.22
C GLN A 265 -11.23 -2.91 -5.64
N ARG A 266 -10.85 -1.63 -5.74
CA ARG A 266 -11.76 -0.54 -5.39
C ARG A 266 -12.97 -0.54 -6.30
N LEU A 267 -14.13 -0.37 -5.69
CA LEU A 267 -15.37 -0.11 -6.41
C LEU A 267 -15.55 1.41 -6.50
N HIS A 268 -15.81 1.88 -7.72
CA HIS A 268 -16.20 3.27 -7.95
C HIS A 268 -17.73 3.32 -7.86
N ASP A 269 -18.25 4.30 -7.13
CA ASP A 269 -19.68 4.58 -7.11
C ASP A 269 -20.15 5.18 -8.44
#